data_AF-A0A956LDS8-F1
#
_entry.id   AF-A0A956LDS8-F1
#
_cell.length_a   1.000
_cell.length_b   1.000
_cell.length_c   1.000
_cell.angle_alpha   90.00
_cell.angle_beta   90.00
_cell.angle_gamma   90.00
#
_symmetry.space_group_name_H-M   'P 1'
#
loop_
_entity.id
_entity.type
_entity.pdbx_description
1 polymer ?
#
loop_
_entity_poly.entity_id
_entity_poly.type
_entity_poly.pdbx_seq_one_letter_code
_entity_poly.pdbx_strand_id
1 'polypeptide(L)'
;DLQQLALALLQHLRDLLVVKVCGARDVVRDMSDSQFEHLRAQADSCAPVVLSQLFDRFARTVDALPRTRVPRLIMEMGLLDLVHSDPLMPLGDLIERLDELAAGRGGGSRGGSRGGGYGISRDTSQRAPQPRPSRPPRQDFEGAPAQAHSA
;
A
#
# COMPACT_ATOMS: atom_id res chain seq x y z
N ASP A 1 11.15 14.75 19.29
CA ASP A 1 11.51 13.35 19.49
C ASP A 1 10.68 12.49 18.54
N LEU A 2 11.31 11.59 17.78
CA LEU A 2 10.64 10.75 16.78
C LEU A 2 9.66 9.77 17.42
N GLN A 3 10.00 9.21 18.60
CA GLN A 3 9.13 8.26 19.28
C GLN A 3 7.84 8.95 19.76
N GLN A 4 7.96 10.17 20.28
CA GLN A 4 6.81 10.98 20.69
C GLN A 4 5.91 11.35 19.51
N LEU A 5 6.50 11.66 18.35
CA LEU A 5 5.72 11.90 17.13
C LEU A 5 4.95 10.65 16.71
N ALA A 6 5.59 9.48 16.76
CA ALA A 6 4.96 8.22 16.41
C ALA A 6 3.81 7.87 17.37
N LEU A 7 3.99 8.05 18.68
CA LEU A 7 2.93 7.87 19.65
C LEU A 7 1.77 8.85 19.45
N ALA A 8 2.06 10.13 19.15
CA ALA A 8 1.03 11.13 18.88
C ALA A 8 0.20 10.79 17.62
N LEU A 9 0.85 10.30 16.56
CA LEU A 9 0.14 9.87 15.35
C LEU A 9 -0.74 8.64 15.63
N LEU A 10 -0.22 7.66 16.39
CA LEU A 10 -0.99 6.47 16.78
C LEU A 10 -2.21 6.84 17.63
N GLN A 11 -2.04 7.76 18.56
CA GLN A 11 -3.12 8.30 19.37
C GLN A 11 -4.18 8.99 18.50
N HIS A 12 -3.76 9.78 17.51
CA HIS A 12 -4.67 10.42 16.57
C HIS A 12 -5.48 9.40 15.74
N LEU A 13 -4.85 8.32 15.26
CA LEU A 13 -5.56 7.22 14.58
C LEU A 13 -6.60 6.54 15.49
N ARG A 14 -6.25 6.32 16.76
CA ARG A 14 -7.19 5.80 17.77
C ARG A 14 -8.37 6.77 17.96
N ASP A 15 -8.11 8.06 18.09
CA ASP A 15 -9.14 9.05 18.32
C ASP A 15 -10.11 9.14 17.13
N LEU A 16 -9.60 9.10 15.88
CA LEU A 16 -10.43 9.01 14.68
C LEU A 16 -11.33 7.77 14.69
N LEU A 17 -10.76 6.59 15.00
CA LEU A 17 -11.51 5.34 15.04
C LEU A 17 -12.59 5.34 16.13
N VAL A 18 -12.24 5.84 17.33
CA VAL A 18 -13.17 5.96 18.46
C VAL A 18 -14.32 6.90 18.12
N VAL A 19 -14.04 8.07 17.54
CA VAL A 19 -15.09 9.00 17.10
C VAL A 19 -15.96 8.36 16.02
N LYS A 20 -15.36 7.64 15.07
CA LYS A 20 -16.11 6.97 13.99
C LYS A 20 -17.06 5.88 14.48
N VAL A 21 -16.62 5.08 15.47
CA VAL A 21 -17.36 3.90 15.94
C VAL A 21 -18.32 4.25 17.07
N CYS A 22 -17.87 5.04 18.05
CA CYS A 22 -18.66 5.35 19.24
C CYS A 22 -19.51 6.60 19.07
N GLY A 23 -19.10 7.55 18.21
CA GLY A 23 -19.79 8.83 17.99
C GLY A 23 -19.84 9.76 19.21
N ALA A 24 -19.35 9.33 20.37
CA ALA A 24 -19.52 10.02 21.64
C ALA A 24 -18.32 10.92 21.97
N ARG A 25 -18.62 12.17 22.33
CA ARG A 25 -17.64 13.16 22.78
C ARG A 25 -16.92 12.72 24.06
N ASP A 26 -17.62 11.99 24.93
CA ASP A 26 -17.13 11.60 26.25
C ASP A 26 -15.88 10.70 26.22
N VAL A 27 -15.59 10.10 25.07
CA VAL A 27 -14.45 9.19 24.88
C VAL A 27 -13.14 9.93 24.53
N VAL A 28 -13.24 11.20 24.14
CA VAL A 28 -12.11 12.08 23.81
C VAL A 28 -12.05 13.20 24.85
N ARG A 29 -11.40 12.92 25.99
CA ARG A 29 -11.20 13.92 27.06
C ARG A 29 -10.19 14.99 26.63
N ASP A 30 -10.32 16.17 27.21
CA ASP A 30 -9.39 17.31 27.04
C ASP A 30 -9.33 17.91 25.62
N MET A 31 -10.42 17.79 24.85
CA MET A 31 -10.55 18.37 23.51
C MET A 31 -11.65 19.44 23.47
N SER A 32 -11.38 20.58 22.81
CA SER A 32 -12.38 21.62 22.59
C SER A 32 -13.47 21.16 21.62
N ASP A 33 -14.64 21.80 21.64
CA ASP A 33 -15.74 21.48 20.71
C ASP A 33 -15.30 21.63 19.24
N SER A 34 -14.55 22.70 18.94
CA SER A 34 -14.02 22.95 17.60
C SER A 34 -13.04 21.88 17.12
N GLN A 35 -12.19 21.37 18.01
CA GLN A 35 -11.24 20.30 17.69
C GLN A 35 -11.98 18.97 17.47
N PHE A 36 -13.01 18.70 18.28
CA PHE A 36 -13.83 17.50 18.14
C PHE A 36 -14.58 17.49 16.80
N GLU A 37 -15.20 18.59 16.41
CA GLU A 37 -15.88 18.70 15.11
C GLU A 37 -14.90 18.51 13.92
N HIS A 38 -13.67 19.03 14.04
CA HIS A 38 -12.64 18.79 13.03
C HIS A 38 -12.27 17.30 12.94
N LEU A 39 -12.04 16.66 14.08
CA LEU A 39 -11.71 15.24 14.16
C LEU A 39 -12.85 14.37 13.63
N ARG A 40 -14.10 14.73 13.92
CA ARG A 40 -15.30 14.07 13.41
C ARG A 40 -15.40 14.17 11.88
N ALA A 41 -15.20 15.36 11.33
CA ALA A 41 -15.21 15.55 9.87
C ALA A 41 -14.14 14.70 9.17
N GLN A 42 -12.95 14.57 9.77
CA GLN A 42 -11.92 13.67 9.28
C GLN A 42 -12.34 12.20 9.36
N ALA A 43 -12.87 11.76 10.51
CA ALA A 43 -13.36 10.41 10.71
C ALA A 43 -14.50 10.06 9.74
N ASP A 44 -15.37 11.02 9.41
CA ASP A 44 -16.47 10.83 8.48
C ASP A 44 -16.02 10.52 7.04
N SER A 45 -14.87 11.06 6.63
CA SER A 45 -14.26 10.78 5.32
C SER A 45 -13.64 9.38 5.18
N CYS A 46 -13.49 8.65 6.29
CA CYS A 46 -12.84 7.34 6.33
C CYS A 46 -13.83 6.22 6.69
N ALA A 47 -13.67 5.04 6.08
CA ALA A 47 -14.40 3.85 6.50
C ALA A 47 -13.82 3.30 7.83
N PRO A 48 -14.65 2.79 8.76
CA PRO A 48 -14.19 2.27 10.06
C PRO A 48 -13.15 1.14 9.92
N VAL A 49 -13.37 0.24 8.94
CA VAL A 49 -12.45 -0.86 8.62
C VAL A 49 -11.07 -0.35 8.24
N VAL A 50 -11.00 0.75 7.48
CA VAL A 50 -9.73 1.36 7.06
C VAL A 50 -8.98 1.95 8.26
N LEU A 51 -9.69 2.71 9.12
CA LEU A 51 -9.09 3.28 10.33
C LEU A 51 -8.53 2.20 11.27
N SER A 52 -9.26 1.09 11.44
CA SER A 52 -8.77 -0.06 12.23
C SER A 52 -7.50 -0.66 11.65
N GLN A 53 -7.45 -0.85 10.32
CA GLN A 53 -6.27 -1.39 9.64
C GLN A 53 -5.05 -0.46 9.76
N LEU A 54 -5.26 0.84 9.58
CA LEU A 54 -4.20 1.85 9.74
C LEU A 54 -3.65 1.85 11.17
N PHE A 55 -4.54 1.81 12.17
CA PHE A 55 -4.14 1.73 13.57
C PHE A 55 -3.28 0.48 13.85
N ASP A 56 -3.74 -0.71 13.43
CA ASP A 56 -3.04 -1.96 13.70
C ASP A 56 -1.67 -2.04 13.00
N ARG A 57 -1.58 -1.58 11.75
CA ARG A 57 -0.31 -1.53 11.00
C ARG A 57 0.66 -0.55 11.65
N PHE A 58 0.18 0.62 12.03
CA PHE A 58 1.03 1.64 12.63
C PHE A 58 1.47 1.28 14.05
N ALA A 59 0.60 0.64 14.85
CA ALA A 59 0.95 0.15 16.19
C ALA A 59 2.17 -0.79 16.17
N ARG A 60 2.25 -1.67 15.15
CA ARG A 60 3.42 -2.55 14.95
C ARG A 60 4.69 -1.76 14.61
N THR A 61 4.56 -0.71 13.82
CA THR A 61 5.68 0.20 13.51
C THR A 61 6.18 0.89 14.77
N VAL A 62 5.27 1.46 15.58
CA VAL A 62 5.58 2.14 16.84
C VAL A 62 6.28 1.19 17.82
N ASP A 63 5.77 -0.03 17.98
CA ASP A 63 6.38 -1.04 18.88
C ASP A 63 7.80 -1.44 18.45
N ALA A 64 8.12 -1.37 17.16
CA ALA A 64 9.47 -1.64 16.67
C ALA A 64 10.48 -0.51 16.94
N LEU A 65 10.04 0.74 17.11
CA LEU A 65 10.91 1.91 17.20
C LEU A 65 11.92 1.88 18.37
N PRO A 66 11.55 1.48 19.61
CA PRO A 66 12.49 1.48 20.73
C PRO A 66 13.64 0.47 20.59
N ARG A 67 13.46 -0.57 19.75
CA ARG A 67 14.36 -1.72 19.65
C ARG A 67 15.29 -1.66 18.44
N THR A 68 15.09 -0.69 17.55
CA THR A 68 15.85 -0.58 16.29
C THR A 68 17.01 0.42 16.40
N ARG A 69 18.10 0.13 15.67
CA ARG A 69 19.22 1.07 15.50
C ARG A 69 18.96 2.12 14.40
N VAL A 70 17.86 1.99 13.66
CA VAL A 70 17.49 2.85 12.52
C VAL A 70 16.02 3.33 12.63
N PRO A 71 15.62 3.98 13.73
CA PRO A 71 14.21 4.31 14.02
C PRO A 71 13.56 5.19 12.95
N ARG A 72 14.32 6.12 12.36
CA ARG A 72 13.84 6.97 11.28
C ARG A 72 13.45 6.19 10.03
N LEU A 73 14.28 5.24 9.61
CA LEU A 73 14.00 4.41 8.43
C LEU A 73 12.79 3.51 8.65
N ILE A 74 12.67 2.90 9.84
CA ILE A 74 11.49 2.09 10.20
C ILE A 74 10.21 2.94 10.17
N MET A 75 10.26 4.16 10.72
CA MET A 75 9.13 5.09 10.65
C MET A 75 8.79 5.46 9.21
N GLU A 76 9.78 5.79 8.37
CA GLU A 76 9.57 6.13 6.96
C GLU A 76 8.89 4.98 6.21
N MET A 77 9.36 3.74 6.40
CA MET A 77 8.74 2.57 5.78
C MET A 77 7.34 2.28 6.32
N GLY A 78 7.11 2.45 7.62
CA GLY A 78 5.80 2.29 8.22
C GLY A 78 4.78 3.31 7.71
N LEU A 79 5.19 4.57 7.52
CA LEU A 79 4.33 5.60 6.92
C LEU A 79 4.04 5.32 5.45
N LEU A 80 5.01 4.85 4.68
CA LEU A 80 4.78 4.43 3.29
C LEU A 80 3.77 3.27 3.22
N ASP A 81 3.88 2.29 4.11
CA ASP A 81 2.91 1.19 4.18
C ASP A 81 1.48 1.71 4.44
N LEU A 82 1.31 2.67 5.37
CA LEU A 82 -0.01 3.27 5.63
C LEU A 82 -0.61 3.96 4.39
N VAL A 83 0.19 4.71 3.63
CA VAL A 83 -0.30 5.45 2.45
C VAL A 83 -0.67 4.51 1.30
N HIS A 84 0.04 3.39 1.16
CA HIS A 84 -0.18 2.41 0.10
C HIS A 84 -1.02 1.22 0.56
N SER A 85 -1.66 1.33 1.72
CA SER A 85 -2.56 0.32 2.25
C SER A 85 -3.82 0.26 1.41
N ASP A 86 -3.88 -0.69 0.46
CA ASP A 86 -5.13 -0.97 -0.25
C ASP A 86 -6.14 -1.52 0.77
N PRO A 87 -7.32 -0.91 0.92
CA PRO A 87 -8.28 -1.30 1.94
C PRO A 87 -8.73 -2.74 1.69
N LEU A 88 -8.57 -3.61 2.70
CA LEU A 88 -9.02 -5.00 2.55
C LEU A 88 -10.53 -5.04 2.29
N MET A 89 -10.92 -5.69 1.19
CA MET A 89 -12.31 -5.98 0.88
C MET A 89 -12.94 -6.79 2.03
N PRO A 90 -14.15 -6.44 2.50
CA PRO A 90 -14.89 -7.27 3.44
C PRO A 90 -15.01 -8.71 2.95
N LEU A 91 -14.88 -9.68 3.85
CA LEU A 91 -14.91 -11.10 3.47
C LEU A 91 -16.23 -11.50 2.80
N GLY A 92 -17.35 -10.89 3.19
CA GLY A 92 -18.66 -11.11 2.55
C GLY A 92 -18.64 -10.77 1.06
N ASP A 93 -18.19 -9.55 0.73
CA ASP A 93 -18.07 -9.08 -0.66
C ASP A 93 -17.12 -9.98 -1.49
N LEU A 94 -16.07 -10.52 -0.86
CA LEU A 94 -15.18 -11.47 -1.51
C LEU A 94 -15.89 -12.80 -1.81
N ILE A 95 -16.68 -13.32 -0.86
CA ILE A 95 -17.48 -14.55 -1.04
C ILE A 95 -18.51 -14.34 -2.15
N GLU A 96 -19.22 -13.22 -2.16
CA GLU A 96 -20.20 -12.89 -3.22
C GLU A 96 -19.54 -12.85 -4.61
N ARG A 97 -18.38 -12.21 -4.75
CA ARG A 97 -17.62 -12.23 -6.01
C ARG A 97 -17.17 -13.62 -6.44
N LEU A 98 -16.81 -14.48 -5.48
CA LEU A 98 -16.45 -15.88 -5.77
C LEU A 98 -17.67 -16.67 -6.23
N ASP A 99 -18.84 -16.45 -5.62
CA ASP A 99 -20.11 -17.08 -5.99
C ASP A 99 -20.58 -16.62 -7.38
N GLU A 100 -20.46 -15.32 -7.70
CA GLU A 100 -20.75 -14.78 -9.05
C GLU A 100 -19.86 -15.42 -10.12
N LEU A 101 -18.56 -15.57 -9.83
CA LEU A 101 -17.62 -16.23 -10.74
C LEU A 101 -17.93 -17.72 -10.92
N ALA A 102 -18.40 -18.39 -9.87
CA ALA A 102 -18.83 -19.78 -9.91
C ALA A 102 -20.13 -19.94 -10.71
N ALA A 103 -21.10 -19.04 -10.51
CA ALA A 103 -22.39 -19.03 -11.21
C ALA A 103 -22.24 -18.73 -12.72
N GLY A 104 -21.32 -17.84 -13.09
CA GLY A 104 -21.01 -17.51 -14.49
C GLY A 104 -20.44 -18.66 -15.33
N ARG A 105 -19.98 -19.75 -14.70
CA ARG A 105 -19.48 -20.96 -15.39
C ARG A 105 -20.54 -22.07 -15.57
N GLY A 106 -21.76 -21.90 -15.06
CA GLY A 106 -22.79 -22.95 -15.03
C GLY A 106 -23.92 -22.85 -16.07
N GLY A 107 -24.05 -21.75 -16.82
CA GLY A 107 -25.19 -21.50 -17.71
C GLY A 107 -24.85 -21.62 -19.20
N GLY A 108 -24.97 -22.82 -19.77
CA GLY A 108 -24.95 -23.00 -21.22
C GLY A 108 -26.25 -22.55 -21.90
N SER A 109 -26.15 -21.74 -22.95
CA SER A 109 -27.12 -21.64 -24.07
C SER A 109 -26.39 -21.01 -25.27
N ARG A 110 -25.94 -21.76 -26.28
CA ARG A 110 -26.69 -22.24 -27.46
C ARG A 110 -27.49 -21.14 -28.20
N GLY A 111 -26.99 -20.80 -29.40
CA GLY A 111 -27.84 -20.42 -30.55
C GLY A 111 -27.73 -18.96 -30.99
N GLY A 112 -27.08 -18.73 -32.14
CA GLY A 112 -27.13 -17.43 -32.81
C GLY A 112 -26.06 -17.21 -33.87
N SER A 113 -26.05 -18.03 -34.93
CA SER A 113 -25.28 -17.78 -36.16
C SER A 113 -25.96 -16.70 -37.00
N ARG A 114 -25.17 -15.75 -37.55
CA ARG A 114 -25.36 -14.86 -38.74
C ARG A 114 -24.52 -13.59 -38.48
N GLY A 115 -23.58 -13.12 -39.28
CA GLY A 115 -23.14 -13.43 -40.64
C GLY A 115 -22.58 -12.12 -41.24
N GLY A 116 -21.46 -12.20 -41.98
CA GLY A 116 -20.91 -11.12 -42.81
C GLY A 116 -19.91 -10.20 -42.09
N GLY A 117 -18.62 -10.11 -42.41
CA GLY A 117 -17.90 -10.50 -43.62
C GLY A 117 -17.47 -9.27 -44.41
N TYR A 118 -16.37 -8.62 -44.00
CA TYR A 118 -15.40 -7.86 -44.81
C TYR A 118 -14.13 -7.83 -43.94
N GLY A 119 -12.95 -8.23 -44.36
CA GLY A 119 -12.34 -8.06 -45.67
C GLY A 119 -10.97 -7.44 -45.41
N ILE A 120 -9.97 -8.30 -45.31
CA ILE A 120 -8.54 -8.10 -45.03
C ILE A 120 -7.93 -6.89 -45.77
N SER A 121 -7.07 -6.12 -45.08
CA SER A 121 -5.71 -5.82 -45.57
C SER A 121 -4.79 -5.36 -44.45
N ARG A 122 -3.68 -6.08 -44.33
CA ARG A 122 -2.51 -5.80 -43.50
C ARG A 122 -1.82 -4.54 -44.03
N ASP A 123 -1.37 -3.66 -43.14
CA ASP A 123 -0.13 -2.93 -43.35
C ASP A 123 0.81 -3.19 -42.18
N THR A 124 1.81 -4.01 -42.46
CA THR A 124 2.95 -4.30 -41.62
C THR A 124 4.03 -3.27 -41.91
N SER A 125 3.92 -2.08 -41.32
CA SER A 125 5.04 -1.15 -41.26
C SER A 125 6.02 -1.61 -40.18
N GLN A 126 7.01 -2.34 -40.67
CA GLN A 126 8.25 -2.75 -40.02
C GLN A 126 8.85 -1.65 -39.14
N ARG A 127 8.98 -1.93 -37.84
CA ARG A 127 9.83 -1.14 -36.93
C ARG A 127 11.23 -1.73 -36.98
N ALA A 128 12.17 -0.99 -37.58
CA ALA A 128 13.60 -1.32 -37.56
C ALA A 128 14.15 -1.39 -36.12
N PRO A 129 15.07 -2.33 -35.82
CA PRO A 129 15.73 -2.39 -34.52
C PRO A 129 16.78 -1.28 -34.39
N GLN A 130 16.68 -0.46 -33.35
CA GLN A 130 17.69 0.55 -33.01
C GLN A 130 18.97 -0.13 -32.48
N PRO A 131 20.17 0.33 -32.88
CA PRO A 131 21.43 -0.20 -32.37
C PRO A 131 21.66 0.21 -30.91
N ARG A 132 22.04 -0.76 -30.08
CA ARG A 132 22.42 -0.54 -28.67
C ARG A 132 23.75 0.22 -28.60
N PRO A 133 23.90 1.27 -27.78
CA PRO A 133 25.20 1.85 -27.51
C PRO A 133 26.08 0.87 -26.73
N SER A 134 27.33 0.76 -27.18
CA SER A 134 28.40 -0.10 -26.72
C SER A 134 28.84 0.22 -25.28
N ARG A 135 29.02 -0.85 -24.51
CA ARG A 135 29.61 -0.89 -23.17
C ARG A 135 31.05 -0.34 -23.17
N PRO A 136 31.45 0.55 -22.23
CA PRO A 136 32.85 0.95 -22.09
C PRO A 136 33.70 -0.19 -21.52
N PRO A 137 35.00 -0.26 -21.88
CA PRO A 137 35.90 -1.35 -21.50
C PRO A 137 36.11 -1.40 -19.98
N ARG A 138 36.12 -2.62 -19.44
CA ARG A 138 36.61 -2.89 -18.08
C ARG A 138 38.10 -2.54 -18.06
N GLN A 139 38.50 -1.67 -17.14
CA GLN A 139 39.91 -1.53 -16.79
C GLN A 139 40.28 -2.71 -15.90
N ASP A 140 41.03 -3.64 -16.48
CA ASP A 140 41.77 -4.64 -15.74
C ASP A 140 42.93 -3.94 -15.03
N PHE A 141 42.84 -3.80 -13.71
CA PHE A 141 44.02 -3.56 -12.89
C PHE A 141 44.50 -4.93 -12.38
N GLU A 142 45.43 -5.48 -13.16
CA GLU A 142 46.17 -6.71 -12.89
C GLU A 142 47.40 -6.39 -12.00
N GLY A 143 47.59 -7.17 -10.93
CA GLY A 143 48.88 -7.46 -10.26
C GLY A 143 49.55 -6.34 -9.44
N ALA A 144 49.51 -6.36 -8.11
CA ALA A 144 50.46 -7.02 -7.18
C ALA A 144 51.64 -6.11 -6.74
N PRO A 145 52.37 -6.34 -5.61
CA PRO A 145 52.35 -7.51 -4.73
C PRO A 145 52.27 -7.22 -3.20
N ALA A 146 52.28 -8.35 -2.48
CA ALA A 146 52.44 -8.58 -1.06
C ALA A 146 53.37 -7.63 -0.29
N GLN A 147 53.02 -7.41 0.98
CA GLN A 147 54.00 -7.46 2.07
C GLN A 147 53.32 -7.93 3.36
N ALA A 148 53.78 -9.10 3.81
CA ALA A 148 53.62 -9.60 5.16
C ALA A 148 54.60 -8.87 6.08
N HIS A 149 54.18 -8.56 7.30
CA HIS A 149 55.08 -8.53 8.44
C HIS A 149 54.33 -8.91 9.72
N SER A 150 54.75 -10.04 10.29
CA SER A 150 54.54 -10.44 11.68
C SER A 150 55.30 -9.52 12.63
N ALA A 151 54.71 -9.22 13.78
CA ALA A 151 55.24 -9.43 15.13
C ALA A 151 54.17 -9.07 16.17
#